data_AF-A0A5D8Z8I3-F1
#
_entry.id   AF-A0A5D8Z8I3-F1
#
_cell.length_a   1.000
_cell.length_b   1.000
_cell.length_c   1.000
_cell.angle_alpha   90.00
_cell.angle_beta   90.00
_cell.angle_gamma   90.00
#
_symmetry.space_group_name_H-M   'P 1'
#
loop_
_entity.id
_entity.type
_entity.pdbx_description
1 polymer ?
#
loop_
_entity_poly.entity_id
_entity_poly.type
_entity_poly.pdbx_seq_one_letter_code
_entity_poly.pdbx_strand_id
1 'polypeptide(L)'
;MTQRSAFRPSPAPLVRGVTVAVLAVSLLAGAGCARFKNRNGDALEGQPVETIYQKAHRSMLSGNWSTAEEAFKRLVAQYPYGPYTEQALIETAYAQYKAGQHDDAVSTIDRFIRTYPTHKNIAYLYYLRGLTNSSRDAVFLQRVWHLDPARRDLATPMQAYNDFSIVAERYGNSRYAADARERMAKLRDTFARYEMDTALYYLRRDANVAAIDRAKYVLENYPQSAYQADAIATLASAYKALGNTTLAADARAELQKVDPNHAYLRGNWPDYPGHLRRLNPFGGDASALKH
;
A
#
# COMPACT_ATOMS: atom_id res chain seq x y z
N MET A 1 44.92 -79.52 -21.82
CA MET A 1 44.52 -78.60 -20.73
C MET A 1 45.73 -77.77 -20.33
N THR A 2 45.72 -76.46 -20.57
CA THR A 2 46.31 -75.37 -19.74
C THR A 2 46.37 -74.08 -20.58
N GLN A 3 45.37 -73.21 -20.40
CA GLN A 3 45.38 -71.86 -20.93
C GLN A 3 46.32 -70.99 -20.07
N ARG A 4 47.18 -70.21 -20.73
CA ARG A 4 47.90 -69.09 -20.12
C ARG A 4 47.01 -67.85 -20.21
N SER A 5 46.58 -67.31 -19.08
CA SER A 5 45.93 -66.00 -19.00
C SER A 5 46.96 -64.92 -18.66
N ALA A 6 46.89 -63.82 -19.40
CA ALA A 6 47.80 -62.69 -19.33
C ALA A 6 47.51 -61.76 -18.14
N PHE A 7 48.58 -61.25 -17.56
CA PHE A 7 48.64 -60.26 -16.50
C PHE A 7 48.14 -58.88 -16.99
N ARG A 8 47.26 -58.22 -16.23
CA ARG A 8 46.91 -56.79 -16.41
C ARG A 8 47.28 -56.02 -15.13
N PRO A 9 47.98 -54.88 -15.22
CA PRO A 9 48.34 -54.10 -14.03
C PRO A 9 47.17 -53.23 -13.53
N SER A 10 47.07 -53.07 -12.21
CA SER A 10 46.10 -52.20 -11.53
C SER A 10 46.52 -50.72 -11.61
N PRO A 11 45.58 -49.76 -11.76
CA PRO A 11 45.91 -48.34 -11.60
C PRO A 11 46.00 -47.92 -10.13
N ALA A 12 46.92 -47.00 -9.89
CA ALA A 12 47.48 -46.50 -8.63
C ALA A 12 46.49 -45.69 -7.72
N PRO A 13 46.88 -45.35 -6.47
CA PRO A 13 45.98 -45.02 -5.35
C PRO A 13 45.48 -43.56 -5.29
N LEU A 14 45.63 -42.79 -6.37
CA LEU A 14 45.35 -41.33 -6.39
C LEU A 14 43.86 -40.97 -6.25
N VAL A 15 42.94 -41.88 -6.63
CA VAL A 15 41.49 -41.62 -6.58
C VAL A 15 40.94 -41.67 -5.15
N ARG A 16 41.62 -42.37 -4.22
CA ARG A 16 41.17 -42.49 -2.82
C ARG A 16 41.46 -41.25 -1.97
N GLY A 17 42.49 -40.47 -2.30
CA GLY A 17 42.82 -39.24 -1.55
C GLY A 17 41.83 -38.11 -1.79
N VAL A 18 41.36 -37.96 -3.03
CA VAL A 18 40.45 -36.88 -3.43
C VAL A 18 39.03 -37.10 -2.87
N THR A 19 38.56 -38.35 -2.81
CA THR A 19 37.23 -38.67 -2.27
C THR A 19 37.13 -38.47 -0.76
N VAL A 20 38.21 -38.76 -0.01
CA VAL A 20 38.25 -38.52 1.45
C VAL A 20 38.30 -37.02 1.79
N ALA A 21 39.01 -36.22 1.00
CA ALA A 21 39.09 -34.77 1.21
C ALA A 21 37.73 -34.06 0.95
N VAL A 22 36.97 -34.50 -0.06
CA VAL A 22 35.64 -33.93 -0.37
C VAL A 22 34.58 -34.30 0.69
N LEU A 23 34.68 -35.51 1.28
CA LEU A 23 33.82 -35.92 2.40
C LEU A 23 34.14 -35.16 3.70
N ALA A 24 35.41 -34.87 3.98
CA ALA A 24 35.79 -34.11 5.17
C ALA A 24 35.32 -32.64 5.11
N VAL A 25 35.38 -32.00 3.94
CA VAL A 25 34.93 -30.61 3.75
C VAL A 25 33.39 -30.49 3.83
N SER A 26 32.66 -31.50 3.36
CA SER A 26 31.19 -31.52 3.45
C SER A 26 30.67 -31.76 4.87
N LEU A 27 31.40 -32.50 5.71
CA LEU A 27 31.09 -32.65 7.14
C LEU A 27 31.36 -31.38 7.96
N LEU A 28 32.37 -30.58 7.59
CA LEU A 28 32.65 -29.28 8.24
C LEU A 28 31.64 -28.19 7.85
N ALA A 29 31.06 -28.25 6.64
CA ALA A 29 30.01 -27.33 6.21
C ALA A 29 28.66 -27.57 6.92
N GLY A 30 28.42 -28.79 7.46
CA GLY A 30 27.20 -29.14 8.18
C GLY A 30 27.16 -28.72 9.65
N ALA A 31 28.32 -28.46 10.28
CA ALA A 31 28.42 -28.14 11.71
C ALA A 31 28.15 -26.65 12.06
N GLY A 32 27.90 -25.80 11.05
CA GLY A 32 27.77 -24.34 11.23
C GLY A 32 26.36 -23.78 11.46
N CYS A 33 25.29 -24.53 11.19
CA CYS A 33 23.92 -23.97 11.18
C CYS A 33 23.02 -24.37 12.36
N ALA A 34 23.51 -25.09 13.36
CA ALA A 34 22.69 -25.57 14.48
C ALA A 34 22.87 -24.81 15.81
N ARG A 35 23.66 -23.72 15.86
CA ARG A 35 24.10 -23.12 17.15
C ARG A 35 23.39 -21.84 17.60
N PHE A 36 22.30 -21.39 16.97
CA PHE A 36 21.58 -20.19 17.41
C PHE A 36 20.05 -20.35 17.49
N LYS A 37 19.58 -21.42 18.14
CA LYS A 37 18.19 -21.49 18.61
C LYS A 37 18.08 -22.04 20.03
N ASN A 38 18.91 -21.52 20.94
CA ASN A 38 18.55 -21.55 22.37
C ASN A 38 17.56 -20.41 22.62
N ARG A 39 16.27 -20.74 22.51
CA ARG A 39 15.20 -20.01 23.20
C ARG A 39 15.45 -20.23 24.70
N ASN A 40 16.27 -19.38 25.31
CA ASN A 40 16.24 -19.20 26.75
C ASN A 40 14.80 -18.84 27.13
N GLY A 41 14.31 -19.39 28.25
CA GLY A 41 12.98 -19.10 28.80
C GLY A 41 12.65 -17.61 28.69
N ASP A 42 11.41 -17.32 28.35
CA ASP A 42 11.04 -16.05 27.75
C ASP A 42 11.52 -14.89 28.64
N ALA A 43 12.57 -14.15 28.22
CA ALA A 43 13.35 -13.27 29.10
C ALA A 43 12.59 -12.03 29.61
N LEU A 44 11.26 -12.04 29.54
CA LEU A 44 10.30 -11.05 29.98
C LEU A 44 9.20 -11.64 30.88
N GLU A 45 9.16 -12.96 31.07
CA GLU A 45 8.16 -13.64 31.89
C GLU A 45 8.42 -13.37 33.38
N GLY A 46 7.37 -12.97 34.11
CA GLY A 46 7.44 -12.64 35.54
C GLY A 46 8.18 -11.34 35.87
N GLN A 47 8.59 -10.55 34.87
CA GLN A 47 9.23 -9.26 35.11
C GLN A 47 8.20 -8.18 35.50
N PRO A 48 8.59 -7.16 36.30
CA PRO A 48 7.72 -6.03 36.59
C PRO A 48 7.23 -5.34 35.31
N VAL A 49 5.96 -4.90 35.32
CA VAL A 49 5.31 -4.27 34.16
C VAL A 49 6.12 -3.09 33.60
N GLU A 50 6.70 -2.27 34.47
CA GLU A 50 7.57 -1.15 34.12
C GLU A 50 8.78 -1.60 33.29
N THR A 51 9.46 -2.67 33.73
CA THR A 51 10.66 -3.19 33.08
C THR A 51 10.34 -3.68 31.68
N ILE A 52 9.21 -4.39 31.51
CA ILE A 52 8.75 -4.87 30.21
C ILE A 52 8.43 -3.67 29.30
N TYR A 53 7.69 -2.68 29.83
CA TYR A 53 7.32 -1.48 29.07
C TYR A 53 8.56 -0.71 28.60
N GLN A 54 9.51 -0.43 29.49
CA GLN A 54 10.74 0.28 29.13
C GLN A 54 11.59 -0.46 28.11
N LYS A 55 11.63 -1.80 28.15
CA LYS A 55 12.36 -2.60 27.15
C LYS A 55 11.67 -2.55 25.79
N ALA A 56 10.35 -2.67 25.77
CA ALA A 56 9.54 -2.55 24.55
C ALA A 56 9.70 -1.16 23.93
N HIS A 57 9.58 -0.11 24.75
CA HIS A 57 9.71 1.28 24.33
C HIS A 57 11.11 1.60 23.80
N ARG A 58 12.18 1.14 24.47
CA ARG A 58 13.56 1.26 23.95
C ARG A 58 13.74 0.57 22.60
N SER A 59 13.16 -0.62 22.44
CA SER A 59 13.19 -1.34 21.15
C SER A 59 12.50 -0.53 20.05
N MET A 60 11.36 0.07 20.36
CA MET A 60 10.62 0.95 19.46
C MET A 60 11.44 2.20 19.06
N LEU A 61 12.07 2.87 20.03
CA LEU A 61 12.93 4.04 19.78
C LEU A 61 14.17 3.69 18.92
N SER A 62 14.69 2.46 19.05
CA SER A 62 15.79 1.97 18.21
C SER A 62 15.36 1.52 16.80
N GLY A 63 14.08 1.62 16.46
CA GLY A 63 13.53 1.15 15.18
C GLY A 63 13.33 -0.37 15.08
N ASN A 64 13.52 -1.11 16.18
CA ASN A 64 13.29 -2.54 16.25
C ASN A 64 11.80 -2.84 16.50
N TRP A 65 10.97 -2.56 15.49
CA TRP A 65 9.51 -2.60 15.60
C TRP A 65 8.95 -3.98 15.99
N SER A 66 9.45 -5.05 15.37
CA SER A 66 9.01 -6.42 15.68
C SER A 66 9.33 -6.83 17.11
N THR A 67 10.53 -6.50 17.62
CA THR A 67 10.90 -6.76 19.02
C THR A 67 10.06 -5.94 19.99
N ALA A 68 9.75 -4.69 19.65
CA ALA A 68 8.87 -3.85 20.45
C ALA A 68 7.45 -4.43 20.52
N GLU A 69 6.89 -4.82 19.38
CA GLU A 69 5.58 -5.45 19.27
C GLU A 69 5.48 -6.70 20.15
N GLU A 70 6.45 -7.62 20.04
CA GLU A 70 6.47 -8.85 20.86
C GLU A 70 6.49 -8.52 22.36
N ALA A 71 7.32 -7.55 22.78
CA ALA A 71 7.43 -7.14 24.16
C ALA A 71 6.14 -6.47 24.68
N PHE A 72 5.48 -5.62 23.88
CA PHE A 72 4.18 -5.04 24.27
C PHE A 72 3.06 -6.09 24.32
N LYS A 73 2.99 -7.01 23.36
CA LYS A 73 2.02 -8.13 23.40
C LYS A 73 2.18 -8.97 24.67
N ARG A 74 3.42 -9.24 25.09
CA ARG A 74 3.72 -9.94 26.35
C ARG A 74 3.34 -9.14 27.58
N LEU A 75 3.56 -7.82 27.57
CA LEU A 75 3.11 -6.93 28.64
C LEU A 75 1.60 -7.05 28.80
N VAL A 76 0.83 -6.93 27.71
CA VAL A 76 -0.64 -7.01 27.74
C VAL A 76 -1.11 -8.40 28.19
N ALA A 77 -0.42 -9.47 27.77
CA ALA A 77 -0.77 -10.84 28.17
C ALA A 77 -0.54 -11.11 29.67
N GLN A 78 0.56 -10.60 30.24
CA GLN A 78 0.88 -10.76 31.67
C GLN A 78 0.09 -9.80 32.57
N TYR A 79 -0.19 -8.59 32.07
CA TYR A 79 -0.81 -7.50 32.82
C TYR A 79 -1.99 -6.89 32.02
N PRO A 80 -3.12 -7.60 31.86
CA PRO A 80 -4.25 -7.13 31.04
C PRO A 80 -5.02 -5.93 31.63
N TYR A 81 -4.81 -5.60 32.90
CA TYR A 81 -5.42 -4.45 33.58
C TYR A 81 -4.36 -3.56 34.26
N GLY A 82 -3.12 -3.62 33.76
CA GLY A 82 -2.01 -2.84 34.29
C GLY A 82 -2.07 -1.36 33.89
N PRO A 83 -1.31 -0.51 34.59
CA PRO A 83 -1.27 0.94 34.31
C PRO A 83 -0.76 1.27 32.90
N TYR A 84 0.01 0.38 32.28
CA TYR A 84 0.59 0.55 30.95
C TYR A 84 -0.18 -0.17 29.84
N THR A 85 -1.26 -0.89 30.13
CA THR A 85 -1.89 -1.78 29.14
C THR A 85 -2.48 -1.01 27.97
N GLU A 86 -3.24 0.06 28.24
CA GLU A 86 -3.82 0.90 27.18
C GLU A 86 -2.73 1.51 26.30
N GLN A 87 -1.68 2.07 26.93
CA GLN A 87 -0.55 2.66 26.21
C GLN A 87 0.22 1.60 25.38
N ALA A 88 0.43 0.39 25.94
CA ALA A 88 1.08 -0.71 25.26
C ALA A 88 0.29 -1.20 24.04
N LEU A 89 -1.05 -1.20 24.09
CA LEU A 89 -1.89 -1.52 22.92
C LEU A 89 -1.72 -0.47 21.81
N ILE A 90 -1.67 0.82 22.16
CA ILE A 90 -1.45 1.90 21.21
C ILE A 90 -0.05 1.78 20.56
N GLU A 91 0.98 1.50 21.36
CA GLU A 91 2.35 1.31 20.86
C GLU A 91 2.52 0.01 20.08
N THR A 92 1.75 -1.04 20.40
CA THR A 92 1.69 -2.28 19.59
C THR A 92 1.18 -1.97 18.19
N ALA A 93 0.05 -1.25 18.06
CA ALA A 93 -0.49 -0.86 16.76
C ALA A 93 0.49 -0.01 15.95
N TYR A 94 1.17 0.93 16.59
CA TYR A 94 2.18 1.76 15.93
C TYR A 94 3.39 0.94 15.46
N ALA A 95 3.91 0.04 16.30
CA ALA A 95 5.01 -0.85 15.94
C ALA A 95 4.63 -1.74 14.74
N GLN A 96 3.42 -2.30 14.72
CA GLN A 96 2.90 -3.09 13.59
C GLN A 96 2.83 -2.28 12.30
N TYR A 97 2.30 -1.04 12.36
CA TYR A 97 2.29 -0.13 11.22
C TYR A 97 3.70 0.13 10.68
N LYS A 98 4.65 0.43 11.56
CA LYS A 98 6.05 0.70 11.19
C LYS A 98 6.80 -0.53 10.71
N ALA A 99 6.40 -1.72 11.14
CA ALA A 99 6.91 -3.00 10.65
C ALA A 99 6.32 -3.42 9.29
N GLY A 100 5.31 -2.69 8.77
CA GLY A 100 4.59 -3.06 7.54
C GLY A 100 3.54 -4.15 7.72
N GLN A 101 3.24 -4.54 8.97
CA GLN A 101 2.22 -5.53 9.32
C GLN A 101 0.84 -4.85 9.36
N HIS A 102 0.36 -4.41 8.20
CA HIS A 102 -0.84 -3.58 8.11
C HIS A 102 -2.13 -4.27 8.55
N ASP A 103 -2.27 -5.59 8.34
CA ASP A 103 -3.44 -6.36 8.81
C ASP A 103 -3.48 -6.46 10.34
N ASP A 104 -2.34 -6.76 10.95
CA ASP A 104 -2.22 -6.85 12.41
C ASP A 104 -2.46 -5.47 13.06
N ALA A 105 -1.90 -4.41 12.48
CA ALA A 105 -2.13 -3.04 12.94
C ALA A 105 -3.62 -2.68 12.94
N VAL A 106 -4.34 -2.93 11.83
CA VAL A 106 -5.79 -2.67 11.76
C VAL A 106 -6.54 -3.48 12.82
N SER A 107 -6.22 -4.78 12.98
CA SER A 107 -6.86 -5.63 14.00
C SER A 107 -6.67 -5.12 15.43
N THR A 108 -5.44 -4.69 15.75
CA THR A 108 -5.11 -4.11 17.06
C THR A 108 -5.84 -2.78 17.28
N ILE A 109 -5.89 -1.91 16.27
CA ILE A 109 -6.58 -0.62 16.35
C ILE A 109 -8.08 -0.82 16.53
N ASP A 110 -8.71 -1.70 15.75
CA ASP A 110 -10.14 -1.97 15.83
C ASP A 110 -10.54 -2.50 17.20
N ARG A 111 -9.72 -3.41 17.75
CA ARG A 111 -9.89 -3.90 19.12
C ARG A 111 -9.80 -2.75 20.12
N PHE A 112 -8.78 -1.90 20.02
CA PHE A 112 -8.61 -0.76 20.92
C PHE A 112 -9.81 0.19 20.87
N ILE A 113 -10.26 0.59 19.68
CA ILE A 113 -11.40 1.49 19.49
C ILE A 113 -12.67 0.90 20.10
N ARG A 114 -12.90 -0.40 19.92
CA ARG A 114 -14.06 -1.10 20.50
C ARG A 114 -14.00 -1.19 22.01
N THR A 115 -12.81 -1.44 22.57
CA THR A 115 -12.62 -1.60 24.02
C THR A 115 -12.58 -0.26 24.76
N TYR A 116 -11.98 0.77 24.17
CA TYR A 116 -11.73 2.07 24.80
C TYR A 116 -12.20 3.26 23.92
N PRO A 117 -13.49 3.34 23.57
CA PRO A 117 -13.99 4.34 22.61
C PRO A 117 -13.86 5.80 23.07
N THR A 118 -13.76 6.04 24.38
CA THR A 118 -13.64 7.38 24.99
C THR A 118 -12.21 7.74 25.38
N HIS A 119 -11.22 6.94 24.99
CA HIS A 119 -9.82 7.20 25.36
C HIS A 119 -9.30 8.52 24.76
N LYS A 120 -8.47 9.25 25.52
CA LYS A 120 -7.92 10.56 25.11
C LYS A 120 -7.20 10.56 23.76
N ASN A 121 -6.60 9.42 23.39
CA ASN A 121 -5.87 9.26 22.13
C ASN A 121 -6.73 8.65 21.01
N ILE A 122 -8.05 8.54 21.15
CA ILE A 122 -8.88 7.87 20.15
C ILE A 122 -8.74 8.46 18.73
N ALA A 123 -8.58 9.78 18.63
CA ALA A 123 -8.32 10.47 17.35
C ALA A 123 -7.03 9.99 16.68
N TYR A 124 -5.98 9.69 17.47
CA TYR A 124 -4.73 9.13 16.96
C TYR A 124 -4.95 7.72 16.38
N LEU A 125 -5.83 6.90 16.97
CA LEU A 125 -6.06 5.53 16.51
C LEU A 125 -6.81 5.51 15.19
N TYR A 126 -7.84 6.35 15.01
CA TYR A 126 -8.48 6.54 13.70
C TYR A 126 -7.47 7.04 12.66
N TYR A 127 -6.65 8.03 13.02
CA TYR A 127 -5.60 8.53 12.14
C TYR A 127 -4.59 7.45 11.74
N LEU A 128 -4.12 6.64 12.70
CA LEU A 128 -3.19 5.54 12.45
C LEU A 128 -3.81 4.44 11.59
N ARG A 129 -5.11 4.15 11.75
CA ARG A 129 -5.83 3.19 10.89
C ARG A 129 -5.92 3.71 9.46
N GLY A 130 -6.22 5.00 9.29
CA GLY A 130 -6.20 5.67 7.99
C GLY A 130 -4.81 5.61 7.33
N LEU A 131 -3.75 5.89 8.08
CA LEU A 131 -2.37 5.73 7.60
C LEU A 131 -2.09 4.29 7.15
N THR A 132 -2.46 3.32 7.99
CA THR A 132 -2.21 1.90 7.76
C THR A 132 -2.92 1.40 6.51
N ASN A 133 -4.18 1.81 6.29
CA ASN A 133 -4.93 1.47 5.09
C ASN A 133 -4.32 2.17 3.86
N SER A 134 -4.02 3.47 3.94
CA SER A 134 -3.42 4.20 2.80
C SER A 134 -2.02 3.69 2.40
N SER A 135 -1.25 3.11 3.33
CA SER A 135 0.11 2.64 3.06
C SER A 135 0.19 1.27 2.39
N ARG A 136 -0.87 0.47 2.44
CA ARG A 136 -0.91 -0.85 1.76
C ARG A 136 -0.61 -0.72 0.27
N ASP A 137 -1.05 0.37 -0.33
CA ASP A 137 -0.86 0.62 -1.76
C ASP A 137 0.53 1.18 -2.07
N ALA A 138 1.18 1.92 -1.17
CA ALA A 138 2.49 2.54 -1.45
C ALA A 138 3.60 1.51 -1.76
N VAL A 139 3.59 0.36 -1.08
CA VAL A 139 4.60 -0.70 -1.26
C VAL A 139 4.32 -1.54 -2.53
N PHE A 140 3.05 -1.69 -2.91
CA PHE A 140 2.65 -2.38 -4.14
C PHE A 140 2.80 -1.47 -5.38
N LEU A 141 2.46 -0.18 -5.25
CA LEU A 141 2.50 0.81 -6.31
C LEU A 141 3.92 1.15 -6.76
N GLN A 142 4.94 1.11 -5.90
CA GLN A 142 6.35 1.32 -6.33
C GLN A 142 6.94 0.11 -7.07
N ARG A 143 6.48 -1.11 -6.78
CA ARG A 143 7.11 -2.32 -7.32
C ARG A 143 6.47 -2.81 -8.63
N VAL A 144 5.27 -2.34 -8.95
CA VAL A 144 4.46 -2.83 -10.08
C VAL A 144 3.95 -1.68 -10.96
N TRP A 145 4.84 -0.82 -11.44
CA TRP A 145 4.52 0.22 -12.44
C TRP A 145 4.12 -0.33 -13.84
N HIS A 146 3.66 -1.59 -13.92
CA HIS A 146 3.40 -2.28 -15.18
C HIS A 146 2.07 -3.05 -15.26
N LEU A 147 1.18 -2.96 -14.26
CA LEU A 147 -0.09 -3.69 -14.34
C LEU A 147 -1.31 -2.80 -14.09
N ASP A 148 -2.08 -2.68 -15.16
CA ASP A 148 -3.53 -2.46 -15.27
C ASP A 148 -4.22 -1.63 -14.17
N PRO A 149 -4.64 -0.38 -14.48
CA PRO A 149 -5.49 0.42 -13.60
C PRO A 149 -6.77 -0.30 -13.13
N ALA A 150 -7.27 -1.28 -13.89
CA ALA A 150 -8.48 -2.04 -13.55
C ALA A 150 -8.33 -2.99 -12.34
N ARG A 151 -7.09 -3.22 -11.86
CA ARG A 151 -6.83 -4.08 -10.68
C ARG A 151 -6.61 -3.32 -9.38
N ARG A 152 -6.77 -1.99 -9.37
CA ARG A 152 -6.67 -1.20 -8.13
C ARG A 152 -7.95 -1.39 -7.32
N ASP A 153 -7.89 -2.23 -6.29
CA ASP A 153 -8.97 -2.32 -5.31
C ASP A 153 -9.04 -0.99 -4.52
N LEU A 154 -10.09 -0.22 -4.76
CA LEU A 154 -10.33 1.06 -4.08
C LEU A 154 -10.88 0.89 -2.66
N ALA A 155 -11.21 -0.34 -2.22
CA ALA A 155 -11.77 -0.57 -0.89
C ALA A 155 -10.85 -0.08 0.22
N THR A 156 -9.55 -0.33 0.10
CA THR A 156 -8.57 0.06 1.12
C THR A 156 -8.37 1.58 1.18
N PRO A 157 -8.10 2.29 0.07
CA PRO A 157 -8.12 3.76 0.05
C PRO A 157 -9.42 4.38 0.56
N MET A 158 -10.57 3.78 0.26
CA MET A 158 -11.87 4.26 0.72
C MET A 158 -12.00 4.13 2.24
N GLN A 159 -11.54 3.01 2.81
CA GLN A 159 -11.47 2.85 4.25
C GLN A 159 -10.55 3.90 4.89
N ALA A 160 -9.39 4.18 4.28
CA ALA A 160 -8.50 5.24 4.75
C ALA A 160 -9.16 6.62 4.71
N TYR A 161 -9.89 6.94 3.64
CA TYR A 161 -10.63 8.19 3.52
C TYR A 161 -11.68 8.33 4.64
N ASN A 162 -12.44 7.27 4.91
CA ASN A 162 -13.44 7.26 5.97
C ASN A 162 -12.79 7.46 7.36
N ASP A 163 -11.65 6.82 7.61
CA ASP A 163 -10.90 6.99 8.85
C ASP A 163 -10.39 8.43 9.04
N PHE A 164 -9.86 9.05 7.97
CA PHE A 164 -9.44 10.44 8.02
C PHE A 164 -10.61 11.41 8.16
N SER A 165 -11.77 11.13 7.54
CA SER A 165 -13.00 11.92 7.72
C SER A 165 -13.45 11.93 9.18
N ILE A 166 -13.42 10.77 9.86
CA ILE A 166 -13.71 10.71 11.31
C ILE A 166 -12.78 11.67 12.08
N VAL A 167 -11.48 11.68 11.77
CA VAL A 167 -10.52 12.59 12.43
C VAL A 167 -10.80 14.05 12.10
N ALA A 168 -11.05 14.38 10.84
CA ALA A 168 -11.25 15.75 10.38
C ALA A 168 -12.58 16.37 10.86
N GLU A 169 -13.64 15.57 10.95
CA GLU A 169 -15.00 16.00 11.27
C GLU A 169 -15.31 15.87 12.76
N ARG A 170 -15.07 14.68 13.34
CA ARG A 170 -15.38 14.43 14.77
C ARG A 170 -14.29 14.95 15.70
N TYR A 171 -13.03 14.88 15.27
CA TYR A 171 -11.87 15.27 16.07
C TYR A 171 -11.11 16.45 15.47
N GLY A 172 -11.86 17.43 14.92
CA GLY A 172 -11.31 18.55 14.15
C GLY A 172 -10.31 19.45 14.89
N ASN A 173 -10.31 19.44 16.23
CA ASN A 173 -9.37 20.16 17.10
C ASN A 173 -8.11 19.34 17.46
N SER A 174 -8.03 18.07 17.04
CA SER A 174 -6.86 17.23 17.28
C SER A 174 -5.68 17.69 16.43
N ARG A 175 -4.45 17.43 16.91
CA ARG A 175 -3.21 17.67 16.15
C ARG A 175 -3.13 16.92 14.81
N TYR A 176 -4.00 15.94 14.58
CA TYR A 176 -4.03 15.10 13.37
C TYR A 176 -5.01 15.59 12.32
N ALA A 177 -5.93 16.50 12.67
CA ALA A 177 -7.02 16.91 11.77
C ALA A 177 -6.53 17.63 10.51
N ALA A 178 -5.49 18.47 10.61
CA ALA A 178 -4.94 19.18 9.45
C ALA A 178 -4.33 18.21 8.43
N ASP A 179 -3.47 17.29 8.88
CA ASP A 179 -2.84 16.28 8.02
C ASP A 179 -3.89 15.30 7.46
N ALA A 180 -4.89 14.90 8.25
CA ALA A 180 -6.00 14.07 7.78
C ALA A 180 -6.74 14.71 6.59
N ARG A 181 -7.04 16.02 6.63
CA ARG A 181 -7.67 16.75 5.52
C ARG A 181 -6.79 16.77 4.26
N GLU A 182 -5.48 16.95 4.42
CA GLU A 182 -4.54 16.91 3.29
C GLU A 182 -4.53 15.51 2.64
N ARG A 183 -4.52 14.45 3.45
CA ARG A 183 -4.58 13.07 2.94
C ARG A 183 -5.92 12.77 2.26
N MET A 184 -7.02 13.26 2.80
CA MET A 184 -8.33 13.16 2.15
C MET A 184 -8.33 13.82 0.77
N ALA A 185 -7.70 15.00 0.62
CA ALA A 185 -7.58 15.65 -0.68
C ALA A 185 -6.79 14.78 -1.69
N LYS A 186 -5.67 14.20 -1.27
CA LYS A 186 -4.87 13.28 -2.12
C LYS A 186 -5.64 12.00 -2.50
N LEU A 187 -6.41 11.45 -1.57
CA LEU A 187 -7.26 10.28 -1.83
C LEU A 187 -8.40 10.62 -2.79
N ARG A 188 -9.03 11.78 -2.63
CA ARG A 188 -10.04 12.31 -3.57
C ARG A 188 -9.48 12.43 -4.98
N ASP A 189 -8.27 12.97 -5.13
CA ASP A 189 -7.61 13.05 -6.44
C ASP A 189 -7.31 11.65 -7.01
N THR A 190 -6.95 10.70 -6.16
CA THR A 190 -6.74 9.30 -6.57
C THR A 190 -8.02 8.66 -7.10
N PHE A 191 -9.16 8.86 -6.42
CA PHE A 191 -10.45 8.35 -6.87
C PHE A 191 -10.91 9.03 -8.16
N ALA A 192 -10.79 10.35 -8.24
CA ALA A 192 -11.13 11.11 -9.43
C ALA A 192 -10.29 10.67 -10.64
N ARG A 193 -8.99 10.42 -10.44
CA ARG A 193 -8.10 9.89 -11.48
C ARG A 193 -8.58 8.55 -12.02
N TYR A 194 -9.01 7.64 -11.14
CA TYR A 194 -9.49 6.32 -11.56
C TYR A 194 -10.74 6.42 -12.45
N GLU A 195 -11.70 7.25 -12.04
CA GLU A 195 -12.91 7.50 -12.81
C GLU A 195 -12.59 8.20 -14.14
N MET A 196 -11.64 9.13 -14.14
CA MET A 196 -11.19 9.80 -15.36
C MET A 196 -10.45 8.89 -16.33
N ASP A 197 -9.57 8.01 -15.84
CA ASP A 197 -8.91 7.00 -16.67
C ASP A 197 -9.97 6.12 -17.37
N THR A 198 -11.04 5.77 -16.65
CA THR A 198 -12.18 5.02 -17.19
C THR A 198 -12.99 5.85 -18.19
N ALA A 199 -13.26 7.12 -17.89
CA ALA A 199 -13.98 8.03 -18.79
C ALA A 199 -13.24 8.21 -20.12
N LEU A 200 -11.91 8.41 -20.06
CA LEU A 200 -11.06 8.56 -21.23
C LEU A 200 -10.91 7.26 -22.02
N TYR A 201 -10.96 6.10 -21.36
CA TYR A 201 -11.03 4.79 -22.01
C TYR A 201 -12.31 4.65 -22.84
N TYR A 202 -13.46 5.07 -22.31
CA TYR A 202 -14.74 5.06 -23.03
C TYR A 202 -14.78 6.09 -24.16
N LEU A 203 -14.29 7.30 -23.92
CA LEU A 203 -14.22 8.35 -24.92
C LEU A 203 -13.37 7.93 -26.13
N ARG A 204 -12.27 7.20 -25.90
CA ARG A 204 -11.41 6.63 -26.96
C ARG A 204 -12.13 5.60 -27.84
N ARG A 205 -13.19 4.97 -27.33
CA ARG A 205 -13.98 3.92 -28.01
C ARG A 205 -15.33 4.43 -28.53
N ASP A 206 -15.50 5.75 -28.60
CA ASP A 206 -16.76 6.39 -28.98
C ASP A 206 -17.97 6.01 -28.10
N ALA A 207 -17.72 5.45 -26.91
CA ALA A 207 -18.73 5.14 -25.90
C ALA A 207 -19.08 6.39 -25.09
N ASN A 208 -19.60 7.41 -25.78
CA ASN A 208 -19.78 8.76 -25.25
C ASN A 208 -20.73 8.84 -24.04
N VAL A 209 -21.81 8.04 -24.02
CA VAL A 209 -22.74 8.01 -22.88
C VAL A 209 -22.04 7.52 -21.61
N ALA A 210 -21.26 6.43 -21.71
CA ALA A 210 -20.50 5.90 -20.58
C ALA A 210 -19.40 6.89 -20.12
N ALA A 211 -18.76 7.60 -21.05
CA ALA A 211 -17.80 8.65 -20.70
C ALA A 211 -18.46 9.82 -19.94
N ILE A 212 -19.68 10.21 -20.34
CA ILE A 212 -20.49 11.22 -19.65
C ILE A 212 -20.83 10.79 -18.23
N ASP A 213 -21.30 9.56 -18.04
CA ASP A 213 -21.66 9.05 -16.71
C ASP A 213 -20.47 9.07 -15.75
N ARG A 214 -19.30 8.66 -16.23
CA ARG A 214 -18.04 8.69 -15.44
C ARG A 214 -17.61 10.12 -15.11
N ALA A 215 -17.67 11.03 -16.08
CA ALA A 215 -17.31 12.44 -15.85
C ALA A 215 -18.27 13.12 -14.86
N LYS A 216 -19.58 12.87 -14.97
CA LYS A 216 -20.57 13.36 -13.99
C LYS A 216 -20.29 12.83 -12.59
N TYR A 217 -19.97 11.54 -12.47
CA TYR A 217 -19.62 10.95 -11.19
C TYR A 217 -18.45 11.68 -10.51
N VAL A 218 -17.40 12.06 -11.27
CA VAL A 218 -16.27 12.86 -10.74
C VAL A 218 -16.74 14.23 -10.24
N LEU A 219 -17.59 14.93 -11.00
CA LEU A 219 -18.09 16.26 -10.61
C LEU A 219 -19.01 16.23 -9.39
N GLU A 220 -19.80 15.17 -9.26
CA GLU A 220 -20.75 14.99 -8.16
C GLU A 220 -20.07 14.50 -6.87
N ASN A 221 -19.15 13.54 -6.96
CA ASN A 221 -18.57 12.87 -5.79
C ASN A 221 -17.20 13.42 -5.37
N TYR A 222 -16.45 13.99 -6.32
CA TYR A 222 -15.10 14.50 -6.09
C TYR A 222 -14.95 15.96 -6.55
N PRO A 223 -15.84 16.86 -6.08
CA PRO A 223 -15.71 18.27 -6.40
C PRO A 223 -14.37 18.79 -5.88
N GLN A 224 -13.76 19.72 -6.62
CA GLN A 224 -12.44 20.30 -6.33
C GLN A 224 -11.27 19.31 -6.40
N SER A 225 -11.47 18.10 -6.95
CA SER A 225 -10.33 17.25 -7.32
C SER A 225 -9.50 17.93 -8.41
N ALA A 226 -8.23 17.56 -8.50
CA ALA A 226 -7.33 18.01 -9.57
C ALA A 226 -7.88 17.72 -10.97
N TYR A 227 -8.81 16.76 -11.10
CA TYR A 227 -9.40 16.30 -12.35
C TYR A 227 -10.78 16.88 -12.66
N GLN A 228 -11.24 17.88 -11.89
CA GLN A 228 -12.52 18.53 -12.15
C GLN A 228 -12.57 19.14 -13.57
N ALA A 229 -11.50 19.80 -14.01
CA ALA A 229 -11.43 20.40 -15.35
C ALA A 229 -11.45 19.33 -16.46
N ASP A 230 -10.71 18.23 -16.28
CA ASP A 230 -10.71 17.10 -17.22
C ASP A 230 -12.10 16.44 -17.34
N ALA A 231 -12.84 16.33 -16.23
CA ALA A 231 -14.21 15.81 -16.25
C ALA A 231 -15.14 16.72 -17.08
N ILE A 232 -15.06 18.05 -16.91
CA ILE A 232 -15.84 19.00 -17.71
C ILE A 232 -15.42 18.92 -19.20
N ALA A 233 -14.12 18.79 -19.49
CA ALA A 233 -13.62 18.59 -20.85
C ALA A 233 -14.15 17.29 -21.48
N THR A 234 -14.24 16.22 -20.69
CA THR A 234 -14.86 14.94 -21.13
C THR A 234 -16.31 15.16 -21.53
N LEU A 235 -17.10 15.87 -20.70
CA LEU A 235 -18.49 16.19 -21.02
C LEU A 235 -18.60 16.99 -22.33
N ALA A 236 -17.80 18.04 -22.46
CA ALA A 236 -17.79 18.87 -23.66
C ALA A 236 -17.45 18.06 -24.93
N SER A 237 -16.47 17.15 -24.83
CA SER A 237 -16.08 16.26 -25.93
C SER A 237 -17.18 15.25 -26.28
N ALA A 238 -17.72 14.56 -25.27
CA ALA A 238 -18.70 13.50 -25.46
C ALA A 238 -20.06 14.06 -25.95
N TYR A 239 -20.52 15.19 -25.42
CA TYR A 239 -21.74 15.85 -25.92
C TYR A 239 -21.59 16.30 -27.38
N LYS A 240 -20.42 16.84 -27.74
CA LYS A 240 -20.14 17.20 -29.13
C LYS A 240 -20.17 16.00 -30.05
N ALA A 241 -19.58 14.88 -29.64
CA ALA A 241 -19.59 13.63 -30.41
C ALA A 241 -21.00 13.04 -30.58
N LEU A 242 -21.90 13.26 -29.62
CA LEU A 242 -23.32 12.89 -29.71
C LEU A 242 -24.19 13.90 -30.48
N GLY A 243 -23.62 15.01 -30.95
CA GLY A 243 -24.36 16.06 -31.65
C GLY A 243 -25.16 17.00 -30.74
N ASN A 244 -25.01 16.91 -29.41
CA ASN A 244 -25.67 17.82 -28.48
C ASN A 244 -24.84 19.10 -28.31
N THR A 245 -25.02 20.04 -29.24
CA THR A 245 -24.24 21.27 -29.32
C THR A 245 -24.49 22.21 -28.15
N THR A 246 -25.71 22.25 -27.61
CA THR A 246 -26.05 23.09 -26.44
C THR A 246 -25.27 22.65 -25.21
N LEU A 247 -25.37 21.38 -24.80
CA LEU A 247 -24.65 20.88 -23.62
C LEU A 247 -23.12 20.91 -23.81
N ALA A 248 -22.65 20.70 -25.04
CA ALA A 248 -21.22 20.83 -25.35
C ALA A 248 -20.73 22.28 -25.17
N ALA A 249 -21.52 23.27 -25.61
CA ALA A 249 -21.20 24.68 -25.45
C ALA A 249 -21.23 25.10 -23.98
N ASP A 250 -22.23 24.65 -23.22
CA ASP A 250 -22.36 24.92 -21.78
C ASP A 250 -21.17 24.35 -21.01
N ALA A 251 -20.80 23.08 -21.26
CA ALA A 251 -19.64 22.46 -20.63
C ALA A 251 -18.33 23.18 -21.01
N ARG A 252 -18.18 23.60 -22.27
CA ARG A 252 -17.01 24.39 -22.70
C ARG A 252 -16.94 25.74 -21.99
N ALA A 253 -18.08 26.43 -21.85
CA ALA A 253 -18.16 27.72 -21.16
C ALA A 253 -17.83 27.57 -19.67
N GLU A 254 -18.28 26.49 -19.04
CA GLU A 254 -17.93 26.19 -17.65
C GLU A 254 -16.45 25.86 -17.49
N LEU A 255 -15.88 25.07 -18.41
CA LEU A 255 -14.44 24.79 -18.42
C LEU A 255 -13.61 26.07 -18.53
N GLN A 256 -14.04 27.05 -19.35
CA GLN A 256 -13.36 28.33 -19.46
C GLN A 256 -13.34 29.14 -18.15
N LYS A 257 -14.34 28.96 -17.27
CA LYS A 257 -14.34 29.61 -15.95
C LYS A 257 -13.43 28.87 -14.97
N VAL A 258 -13.43 27.53 -15.01
CA VAL A 258 -12.69 26.68 -14.06
C VAL A 258 -11.20 26.60 -14.40
N ASP A 259 -10.86 26.36 -15.67
CA ASP A 259 -9.48 26.33 -16.19
C ASP A 259 -9.43 26.92 -17.61
N PRO A 260 -9.21 28.25 -17.74
CA PRO A 260 -9.08 28.92 -19.03
C PRO A 260 -7.95 28.40 -19.93
N ASN A 261 -6.94 27.75 -19.34
CA ASN A 261 -5.74 27.29 -20.05
C ASN A 261 -5.79 25.78 -20.38
N HIS A 262 -6.90 25.11 -20.08
CA HIS A 262 -7.06 23.67 -20.27
C HIS A 262 -6.75 23.25 -21.73
N ALA A 263 -6.04 22.12 -21.90
CA ALA A 263 -5.58 21.67 -23.21
C ALA A 263 -6.73 21.39 -24.21
N TYR A 264 -7.90 20.99 -23.71
CA TYR A 264 -9.13 20.83 -24.52
C TYR A 264 -9.53 22.10 -25.27
N LEU A 265 -9.38 23.27 -24.66
CA LEU A 265 -9.78 24.55 -25.27
C LEU A 265 -8.93 24.89 -26.50
N ARG A 266 -7.71 24.34 -26.57
CA ARG A 266 -6.74 24.46 -27.67
C ARG A 266 -6.79 23.29 -28.66
N GLY A 267 -7.63 22.28 -28.42
CA GLY A 267 -7.74 21.08 -29.27
C GLY A 267 -6.66 20.01 -29.04
N ASN A 268 -5.89 20.10 -27.96
CA ASN A 268 -4.75 19.21 -27.66
C ASN A 268 -5.07 18.22 -26.52
N TRP A 269 -6.32 17.79 -26.38
CA TRP A 269 -6.77 16.88 -25.32
C TRP A 269 -7.98 16.05 -25.82
N PRO A 270 -8.09 14.76 -25.45
CA PRO A 270 -7.14 14.00 -24.63
C PRO A 270 -5.85 13.69 -25.39
N ASP A 271 -4.70 13.69 -24.70
CA ASP A 271 -3.41 13.34 -25.31
C ASP A 271 -3.17 11.84 -25.22
N TYR A 272 -3.72 11.09 -26.17
CA TYR A 272 -3.58 9.64 -26.20
C TYR A 272 -2.20 9.19 -26.69
N PRO A 273 -1.60 8.14 -26.09
CA PRO A 273 -0.36 7.57 -26.58
C PRO A 273 -0.49 7.08 -28.03
N GLY A 274 0.59 7.28 -28.79
CA GLY A 274 0.67 6.95 -30.21
C GLY A 274 0.42 5.47 -30.51
N HIS A 275 0.00 5.19 -31.75
CA HIS A 275 -0.47 3.87 -32.19
C HIS A 275 0.55 2.73 -31.97
N LEU A 276 1.85 2.98 -32.12
CA LEU A 276 2.89 1.96 -31.94
C LEU A 276 2.97 1.39 -30.53
N ARG A 277 2.62 2.18 -29.50
CA ARG A 277 2.63 1.71 -28.11
C ARG A 277 1.50 0.69 -27.84
N ARG A 278 0.41 0.78 -28.60
CA ARG A 278 -0.75 -0.13 -28.50
C ARG A 278 -0.46 -1.52 -29.08
N LEU A 279 0.52 -1.62 -29.96
CA LEU A 279 0.96 -2.89 -30.56
C LEU A 279 1.87 -3.68 -29.63
N ASN A 280 2.34 -3.09 -28.53
CA ASN A 280 3.14 -3.80 -27.54
C ASN A 280 2.21 -4.54 -26.56
N PRO A 281 2.12 -5.89 -26.61
CA PRO A 281 1.25 -6.65 -25.71
C PRO A 281 1.73 -6.61 -24.25
N PHE A 282 2.93 -6.08 -23.98
CA PHE A 282 3.48 -5.85 -22.65
C PHE A 282 3.44 -4.37 -22.24
N GLY A 283 2.99 -3.48 -23.12
CA GLY A 283 2.81 -2.06 -22.83
C GLY A 283 1.45 -1.81 -22.22
N GLY A 284 1.41 -1.44 -20.93
CA GLY A 284 0.17 -0.98 -20.31
C GLY A 284 -0.41 0.26 -21.00
N ASP A 285 -1.73 0.43 -20.92
CA ASP A 285 -2.40 1.65 -21.37
C ASP A 285 -1.88 2.84 -20.56
N ALA A 286 -1.11 3.73 -21.20
CA ALA A 286 -0.72 4.98 -20.57
C ALA A 286 -1.96 5.89 -20.46
N SER A 287 -2.16 6.45 -19.26
CA SER A 287 -3.20 7.46 -19.05
C SER A 287 -2.97 8.66 -19.97
N ALA A 288 -4.06 9.22 -20.50
CA ALA A 288 -4.02 10.44 -21.30
C ALA A 288 -4.05 11.73 -20.46
N LEU A 289 -4.06 11.59 -19.12
CA LEU A 289 -3.95 12.67 -18.16
C LEU A 289 -2.46 13.01 -17.95
N LYS A 290 -2.10 14.29 -17.97
CA LYS A 290 -0.73 14.78 -17.72
C LYS A 290 -0.66 15.48 -16.37
N HIS A 291 -0.70 14.72 -15.28
CA HIS A 291 -0.54 15.23 -13.92
C HIS A 291 0.29 14.27 -13.06
#